data_AF-X1IVI4-F1
#
_entry.id   AF-X1IVI4-F1
#
_cell.length_a   1.000
_cell.length_b   1.000
_cell.length_c   1.000
_cell.angle_alpha   90.00
_cell.angle_beta   90.00
_cell.angle_gamma   90.00
#
_symmetry.space_group_name_H-M   'P 1'
#
loop_
_entity.id
_entity.type
_entity.pdbx_description
1 polymer ?
#
loop_
_entity_poly.entity_id
_entity_poly.type
_entity_poly.pdbx_seq_one_letter_code
_entity_poly.pdbx_strand_id
1 'polypeptide(L)'
;LEWVIRVSNSEVEYYWKNEIIAKIELGIKKTKKSKEDIKIIESILATIVAVISNRPSFNAEIFALQYGEWSPIFYYSINKLSEKFIKYKKEKLQVLYSEWKSRFEEVYQIGDVTEELFLKHTYLALMIRLVLFATYFPEEDLKQKSIIELTYWLEERGFSLFIYDFFEWAINDIQLLELLYYGMRPRRKEKDDEKSINSRVFEADDIFRTIYQQMVSPATRHALGEFYTPPELARMMVEEAYSFGIKTLDPACGS
;
A
#
# COMPACT_ATOMS: atom_id res chain seq x y z
N LEU A 1 -3.91 6.75 22.04
CA LEU A 1 -3.25 7.51 20.95
C LEU A 1 -4.24 7.58 19.81
N GLU A 2 -4.90 8.73 19.66
CA GLU A 2 -6.09 8.89 18.84
C GLU A 2 -5.75 9.61 17.54
N TRP A 3 -6.34 9.14 16.45
CA TRP A 3 -6.43 9.92 15.22
C TRP A 3 -7.38 11.07 15.48
N VAL A 4 -6.96 12.29 15.15
CA VAL A 4 -7.84 13.46 15.21
C VAL A 4 -8.04 13.97 13.80
N ILE A 5 -9.30 14.25 13.45
CA ILE A 5 -9.64 14.78 12.14
C ILE A 5 -10.36 16.10 12.34
N ARG A 6 -9.80 17.14 11.75
CA ARG A 6 -10.39 18.47 11.76
C ARG A 6 -10.89 18.76 10.35
N VAL A 7 -12.20 18.86 10.23
CA VAL A 7 -12.86 19.24 8.97
C VAL A 7 -13.21 20.71 9.03
N SER A 8 -12.87 21.46 7.98
CA SER A 8 -13.33 22.81 7.75
C SER A 8 -14.01 22.93 6.38
N ASN A 9 -14.53 24.12 6.07
CA ASN A 9 -15.21 24.36 4.79
C ASN A 9 -14.29 24.26 3.56
N SER A 10 -12.97 24.35 3.74
CA SER A 10 -11.99 24.36 2.63
C SER A 10 -10.97 23.24 2.70
N GLU A 11 -10.86 22.54 3.83
CA GLU A 11 -9.77 21.60 4.08
C GLU A 11 -10.16 20.53 5.10
N VAL A 12 -9.53 19.37 4.99
CA VAL A 12 -9.47 18.36 6.05
C VAL A 12 -8.04 18.23 6.54
N GLU A 13 -7.83 18.42 7.83
CA GLU A 13 -6.56 18.20 8.51
C GLU A 13 -6.63 16.90 9.32
N TYR A 14 -5.61 16.06 9.18
CA TYR A 14 -5.48 14.78 9.88
C TYR A 14 -4.29 14.85 10.80
N TYR A 15 -4.49 14.37 12.02
CA TYR A 15 -3.47 14.33 13.03
C TYR A 15 -3.23 12.91 13.49
N TRP A 16 -1.95 12.57 13.68
CA TRP A 16 -1.52 11.36 14.35
C TRP A 16 -0.45 11.72 15.38
N LYS A 17 -0.61 11.28 16.63
CA LYS A 17 0.27 11.64 17.76
C LYS A 17 0.50 13.17 17.88
N ASN A 18 -0.52 13.98 17.61
CA ASN A 18 -0.48 15.46 17.59
C ASN A 18 0.32 16.11 16.45
N GLU A 19 0.81 15.34 15.48
CA GLU A 19 1.42 15.86 14.25
C GLU A 19 0.40 15.89 13.12
N ILE A 20 0.37 16.98 12.34
CA ILE A 20 -0.43 17.02 11.10
C ILE A 20 0.21 16.07 10.10
N ILE A 21 -0.52 15.02 9.73
CA ILE A 21 -0.09 14.03 8.74
C ILE A 21 -0.69 14.32 7.36
N ALA A 22 -1.86 14.93 7.26
CA ALA A 22 -2.37 15.30 5.95
C ALA A 22 -3.20 16.56 6.04
N LYS A 23 -3.11 17.37 5.00
CA LYS A 23 -3.97 18.52 4.77
C LYS A 23 -4.48 18.42 3.35
N ILE A 24 -5.76 18.07 3.22
CA ILE A 24 -6.43 17.87 1.94
C ILE A 24 -7.32 19.07 1.70
N GLU A 25 -6.99 19.90 0.71
CA GLU A 25 -7.88 20.98 0.28
C GLU A 25 -9.11 20.37 -0.42
N LEU A 26 -10.30 20.64 0.11
CA LEU A 26 -11.56 20.08 -0.42
C LEU A 26 -12.05 20.81 -1.68
N GLY A 27 -11.29 21.79 -2.18
CA GLY A 27 -11.59 22.52 -3.40
C GLY A 27 -13.01 23.11 -3.44
N ILE A 28 -13.63 23.41 -2.29
CA ILE A 28 -15.01 23.91 -2.22
C ILE A 28 -15.03 25.41 -2.59
N LYS A 29 -14.70 25.73 -3.83
CA LYS A 29 -15.08 27.03 -4.41
C LYS A 29 -16.59 27.02 -4.66
N LYS A 30 -17.25 28.17 -4.48
CA LYS A 30 -18.70 28.42 -4.70
C LYS A 30 -19.11 28.30 -6.20
N THR A 31 -18.53 27.37 -6.94
CA THR A 31 -18.86 27.06 -8.33
C THR A 31 -19.49 25.67 -8.41
N LYS A 32 -20.36 25.47 -9.41
CA LYS A 32 -21.07 24.20 -9.64
C LYS A 32 -20.03 23.10 -9.90
N LYS A 33 -19.89 22.15 -8.95
CA LYS A 33 -18.93 21.05 -9.05
C LYS A 33 -19.30 20.10 -10.18
N SER A 34 -18.31 19.58 -10.89
CA SER A 34 -18.51 18.53 -11.89
C SER A 34 -18.85 17.18 -11.22
N LYS A 35 -19.36 16.22 -11.97
CA LYS A 35 -19.59 14.84 -11.45
C LYS A 35 -18.28 14.19 -10.98
N GLU A 36 -17.17 14.50 -11.64
CA GLU A 36 -15.85 13.97 -11.29
C GLU A 36 -15.36 14.52 -9.94
N ASP A 37 -15.53 15.83 -9.71
CA ASP A 37 -15.16 16.46 -8.44
C ASP A 37 -15.92 15.87 -7.26
N ILE A 38 -17.21 15.55 -7.45
CA ILE A 38 -18.04 14.92 -6.41
C ILE A 38 -17.50 13.53 -6.08
N LYS A 39 -17.16 12.73 -7.09
CA LYS A 39 -16.62 11.38 -6.91
C LYS A 39 -15.28 11.37 -6.19
N ILE A 40 -14.41 12.34 -6.47
CA ILE A 40 -13.13 12.51 -5.77
C ILE A 40 -13.38 12.83 -4.29
N ILE A 41 -14.31 13.75 -4.00
CA ILE A 41 -14.65 14.12 -2.62
C ILE A 41 -15.26 12.93 -1.86
N GLU A 42 -16.16 12.19 -2.49
CA GLU A 42 -16.74 10.97 -1.91
C GLU A 42 -15.65 9.94 -1.59
N SER A 43 -14.68 9.76 -2.50
CA SER A 43 -13.54 8.85 -2.29
C SER A 43 -12.69 9.30 -1.11
N ILE A 44 -12.33 10.59 -1.05
CA ILE A 44 -11.60 11.17 0.08
C ILE A 44 -12.36 10.91 1.37
N LEU A 45 -13.65 11.30 1.46
CA LEU A 45 -14.50 11.10 2.64
C LEU A 45 -14.56 9.63 3.08
N ALA A 46 -14.70 8.70 2.13
CA ALA A 46 -14.70 7.26 2.42
C ALA A 46 -13.36 6.80 3.02
N THR A 47 -12.23 7.30 2.51
CA THR A 47 -10.91 6.97 3.06
C THR A 47 -10.71 7.51 4.48
N ILE A 48 -11.27 8.68 4.80
CA ILE A 48 -11.27 9.25 6.16
C ILE A 48 -11.90 8.28 7.14
N VAL A 49 -13.11 7.84 6.79
CA VAL A 49 -13.86 6.90 7.61
C VAL A 49 -13.09 5.60 7.72
N ALA A 50 -12.49 5.12 6.63
CA ALA A 50 -11.69 3.90 6.62
C ALA A 50 -10.50 3.96 7.60
N VAL A 51 -9.76 5.07 7.62
CA VAL A 51 -8.59 5.27 8.50
C VAL A 51 -8.97 5.28 9.99
N ILE A 52 -10.11 5.89 10.35
CA ILE A 52 -10.60 5.89 11.74
C ILE A 52 -11.25 4.56 12.10
N SER A 53 -11.93 3.94 11.13
CA SER A 53 -12.67 2.71 11.37
C SER A 53 -11.71 1.56 11.66
N ASN A 54 -11.91 0.89 12.78
CA ASN A 54 -11.13 -0.29 13.10
C ASN A 54 -11.65 -1.50 12.29
N ARG A 55 -11.12 -1.69 11.08
CA ARG A 55 -11.54 -2.78 10.18
C ARG A 55 -10.99 -4.13 10.64
N PRO A 56 -11.85 -5.16 10.81
CA PRO A 56 -11.42 -6.48 11.25
C PRO A 56 -10.85 -7.34 10.11
N SER A 57 -11.25 -7.10 8.86
CA SER A 57 -10.74 -7.78 7.68
C SER A 57 -10.35 -6.80 6.57
N PHE A 58 -9.44 -7.24 5.70
CA PHE A 58 -8.97 -6.52 4.54
C PHE A 58 -9.11 -7.39 3.29
N ASN A 59 -9.97 -6.97 2.36
CA ASN A 59 -9.89 -7.29 0.94
C ASN A 59 -9.27 -6.12 0.16
N ALA A 60 -9.14 -6.27 -1.16
CA ALA A 60 -8.53 -5.27 -2.02
C ALA A 60 -9.19 -3.88 -1.91
N GLU A 61 -10.52 -3.83 -1.85
CA GLU A 61 -11.30 -2.58 -1.79
C GLU A 61 -11.15 -1.89 -0.43
N ILE A 62 -11.29 -2.63 0.67
CA ILE A 62 -11.12 -2.08 2.03
C ILE A 62 -9.68 -1.62 2.25
N PHE A 63 -8.71 -2.40 1.78
CA PHE A 63 -7.31 -2.06 1.88
C PHE A 63 -7.01 -0.76 1.09
N ALA A 64 -7.52 -0.65 -0.14
CA ALA A 64 -7.37 0.57 -0.94
C ALA A 64 -8.11 1.79 -0.37
N LEU A 65 -9.24 1.61 0.33
CA LEU A 65 -9.88 2.73 1.02
C LEU A 65 -8.97 3.32 2.11
N GLN A 66 -8.15 2.51 2.76
CA GLN A 66 -7.27 2.98 3.85
C GLN A 66 -5.88 3.39 3.35
N TYR A 67 -5.34 2.71 2.35
CA TYR A 67 -3.94 2.82 1.91
C TYR A 67 -3.77 3.17 0.43
N GLY A 68 -4.86 3.32 -0.32
CA GLY A 68 -4.82 3.69 -1.74
C GLY A 68 -4.47 5.16 -1.99
N GLU A 69 -4.32 5.53 -3.26
CA GLU A 69 -3.82 6.83 -3.70
C GLU A 69 -4.63 8.03 -3.18
N TRP A 70 -5.91 7.81 -2.91
CA TRP A 70 -6.83 8.84 -2.40
C TRP A 70 -6.79 8.98 -0.88
N SER A 71 -6.02 8.14 -0.18
CA SER A 71 -6.02 8.11 1.28
C SER A 71 -5.06 9.16 1.89
N PRO A 72 -5.41 9.72 3.06
CA PRO A 72 -4.53 10.61 3.80
C PRO A 72 -3.20 9.95 4.17
N ILE A 73 -3.21 8.63 4.43
CA ILE A 73 -2.02 7.85 4.73
C ILE A 73 -1.09 7.83 3.53
N PHE A 74 -1.63 7.58 2.33
CA PHE A 74 -0.84 7.60 1.11
C PHE A 74 -0.22 8.97 0.85
N TYR A 75 -1.03 10.05 0.90
CA TYR A 75 -0.54 11.40 0.66
C TYR A 75 0.60 11.80 1.60
N TYR A 76 0.44 11.55 2.91
CA TYR A 76 1.51 11.78 3.88
C TYR A 76 2.75 10.98 3.56
N SER A 77 2.57 9.68 3.27
CA SER A 77 3.66 8.75 3.05
C SER A 77 4.49 9.15 1.83
N ILE A 78 3.83 9.47 0.71
CA ILE A 78 4.51 9.92 -0.52
C ILE A 78 5.25 11.23 -0.28
N ASN A 79 4.65 12.20 0.42
CA ASN A 79 5.34 13.44 0.75
C ASN A 79 6.57 13.20 1.64
N LYS A 80 6.44 12.36 2.67
CA LYS A 80 7.55 12.01 3.56
C LYS A 80 8.68 11.30 2.82
N LEU A 81 8.34 10.36 1.94
CA LEU A 81 9.28 9.66 1.08
C LEU A 81 9.94 10.63 0.09
N SER A 82 9.19 11.56 -0.49
CA SER A 82 9.70 12.60 -1.39
C SER A 82 10.70 13.53 -0.70
N GLU A 83 10.36 14.05 0.49
CA GLU A 83 11.25 14.88 1.30
C GLU A 83 12.56 14.16 1.60
N LYS A 84 12.48 12.88 1.99
CA LYS A 84 13.67 12.04 2.21
C LYS A 84 14.43 11.83 0.92
N PHE A 85 13.76 11.48 -0.17
CA PHE A 85 14.39 11.25 -1.46
C PHE A 85 15.18 12.49 -1.91
N ILE A 86 14.60 13.69 -1.78
CA ILE A 86 15.26 14.98 -2.07
C ILE A 86 16.45 15.21 -1.13
N LYS A 87 16.29 14.98 0.17
CA LYS A 87 17.36 15.18 1.17
C LYS A 87 18.54 14.23 0.93
N TYR A 88 18.28 12.99 0.56
CA TYR A 88 19.26 11.93 0.32
C TYR A 88 19.66 11.80 -1.16
N LYS A 89 19.21 12.74 -2.01
CA LYS A 89 19.54 12.83 -3.45
C LYS A 89 21.04 12.97 -3.74
N LYS A 90 21.90 13.07 -2.73
CA LYS A 90 23.35 13.25 -2.89
C LYS A 90 24.19 11.97 -2.73
N GLU A 91 23.60 10.78 -2.53
CA GLU A 91 24.34 9.52 -2.27
C GLU A 91 23.67 8.27 -2.89
N LYS A 92 23.90 7.08 -2.29
CA LYS A 92 23.44 5.71 -2.66
C LYS A 92 22.02 5.62 -3.21
N LEU A 93 21.10 6.48 -2.76
CA LEU A 93 19.71 6.49 -3.22
C LEU A 93 19.56 6.92 -4.68
N GLN A 94 20.44 7.77 -5.21
CA GLN A 94 20.46 8.08 -6.64
C GLN A 94 20.89 6.89 -7.49
N VAL A 95 21.82 6.07 -6.99
CA VAL A 95 22.22 4.83 -7.66
C VAL A 95 21.05 3.85 -7.69
N LEU A 96 20.34 3.68 -6.57
CA LEU A 96 19.14 2.84 -6.54
C LEU A 96 18.07 3.33 -7.53
N TYR A 97 17.82 4.64 -7.58
CA TYR A 97 16.87 5.22 -8.53
C TYR A 97 17.32 5.06 -9.98
N SER A 98 18.60 5.28 -10.30
CA SER A 98 19.09 5.11 -11.67
C SER A 98 19.02 3.66 -12.15
N GLU A 99 19.35 2.71 -11.27
CA GLU A 99 19.25 1.28 -11.57
C GLU A 99 17.79 0.85 -11.73
N TRP A 100 16.91 1.28 -10.83
CA TRP A 100 15.47 1.07 -10.96
C TRP A 100 14.95 1.63 -12.29
N LYS A 101 15.30 2.90 -12.58
CA LYS A 101 14.88 3.59 -13.79
C LYS A 101 15.32 2.85 -15.04
N SER A 102 16.60 2.48 -15.12
CA SER A 102 17.16 1.77 -16.28
C SER A 102 16.40 0.48 -16.59
N ARG A 103 16.01 -0.29 -15.56
CA ARG A 103 15.29 -1.56 -15.76
C ARG A 103 13.83 -1.34 -16.13
N PHE A 104 13.18 -0.36 -15.53
CA PHE A 104 11.77 -0.09 -15.80
C PHE A 104 11.57 0.61 -17.15
N GLU A 105 12.53 1.39 -17.63
CA GLU A 105 12.51 1.99 -18.97
C GLU A 105 12.54 0.95 -20.11
N GLU A 106 12.96 -0.29 -19.84
CA GLU A 106 12.92 -1.38 -20.83
C GLU A 106 11.50 -1.89 -21.12
N VAL A 107 10.58 -1.73 -20.16
CA VAL A 107 9.24 -2.34 -20.22
C VAL A 107 8.13 -1.27 -20.24
N TYR A 108 8.36 -0.12 -19.60
CA TYR A 108 7.40 0.98 -19.50
C TYR A 108 7.49 1.90 -20.72
N GLN A 109 6.42 2.67 -20.97
CA GLN A 109 6.44 3.66 -22.05
C GLN A 109 7.39 4.81 -21.73
N ILE A 110 7.90 5.44 -22.79
CA ILE A 110 8.75 6.63 -22.69
C ILE A 110 8.00 7.72 -21.91
N GLY A 111 8.58 8.14 -20.79
CA GLY A 111 8.03 9.19 -19.92
C GLY A 111 7.25 8.68 -18.70
N ASP A 112 6.87 7.40 -18.65
CA ASP A 112 6.15 6.84 -17.49
C ASP A 112 7.07 6.60 -16.28
N VAL A 113 8.36 6.37 -16.53
CA VAL A 113 9.37 6.09 -15.50
C VAL A 113 9.82 7.38 -14.83
N THR A 114 9.07 7.79 -13.82
CA THR A 114 9.22 9.06 -13.11
C THR A 114 9.69 8.87 -11.66
N GLU A 115 10.20 9.94 -11.04
CA GLU A 115 10.47 9.96 -9.59
C GLU A 115 9.20 9.64 -8.78
N GLU A 116 8.03 10.14 -9.23
CA GLU A 116 6.76 9.85 -8.59
C GLU A 116 6.44 8.35 -8.61
N LEU A 117 6.62 7.68 -9.76
CA LEU A 117 6.40 6.24 -9.87
C LEU A 117 7.36 5.45 -8.97
N PHE A 118 8.63 5.88 -8.86
CA PHE A 118 9.58 5.28 -7.92
C PHE A 118 9.11 5.37 -6.47
N LEU A 119 8.56 6.52 -6.06
CA LEU A 119 8.01 6.71 -4.71
C LEU A 119 6.74 5.86 -4.50
N LYS A 120 5.88 5.73 -5.51
CA LYS A 120 4.70 4.84 -5.49
C LYS A 120 5.10 3.37 -5.35
N HIS A 121 6.10 2.90 -6.10
CA HIS A 121 6.64 1.54 -5.93
C HIS A 121 7.30 1.34 -4.56
N THR A 122 8.03 2.34 -4.06
CA THR A 122 8.60 2.28 -2.70
C THR A 122 7.50 2.12 -1.65
N TYR A 123 6.42 2.91 -1.77
CA TYR A 123 5.26 2.81 -0.90
C TYR A 123 4.61 1.43 -0.95
N LEU A 124 4.38 0.89 -2.16
CA LEU A 124 3.79 -0.44 -2.34
C LEU A 124 4.67 -1.53 -1.72
N ALA A 125 6.00 -1.47 -1.91
CA ALA A 125 6.93 -2.40 -1.30
C ALA A 125 6.87 -2.37 0.24
N LEU A 126 6.74 -1.18 0.84
CA LEU A 126 6.51 -1.05 2.28
C LEU A 126 5.18 -1.68 2.71
N MET A 127 4.10 -1.51 1.94
CA MET A 127 2.80 -2.12 2.25
C MET A 127 2.88 -3.64 2.26
N ILE A 128 3.51 -4.24 1.25
CA ILE A 128 3.69 -5.69 1.16
C ILE A 128 4.50 -6.19 2.37
N ARG A 129 5.62 -5.53 2.70
CA ARG A 129 6.42 -5.87 3.89
C ARG A 129 5.61 -5.80 5.18
N LEU A 130 4.79 -4.77 5.36
CA LEU A 130 4.01 -4.57 6.59
C LEU A 130 2.82 -5.54 6.71
N VAL A 131 2.18 -5.92 5.61
CA VAL A 131 1.16 -6.97 5.61
C VAL A 131 1.79 -8.31 5.97
N LEU A 132 2.94 -8.65 5.36
CA LEU A 132 3.65 -9.89 5.68
C LEU A 132 4.12 -9.88 7.15
N PHE A 133 4.58 -8.73 7.66
CA PHE A 133 4.95 -8.58 9.07
C PHE A 133 3.75 -8.77 9.99
N ALA A 134 2.60 -8.14 9.71
CA ALA A 134 1.37 -8.31 10.47
C ALA A 134 0.89 -9.78 10.49
N THR A 135 1.11 -10.49 9.38
CA THR A 135 0.65 -11.87 9.17
C THR A 135 1.55 -12.90 9.86
N TYR A 136 2.86 -12.80 9.64
CA TYR A 136 3.81 -13.82 10.08
C TYR A 136 4.49 -13.49 11.41
N PHE A 137 4.57 -12.21 11.77
CA PHE A 137 5.25 -11.72 12.98
C PHE A 137 4.26 -10.94 13.88
N PRO A 138 3.05 -11.47 14.17
CA PRO A 138 1.97 -10.70 14.80
C PRO A 138 2.26 -10.25 16.24
N GLU A 139 3.12 -10.99 16.95
CA GLU A 139 3.49 -10.71 18.34
C GLU A 139 4.69 -9.77 18.45
N GLU A 140 5.48 -9.61 17.38
CA GLU A 140 6.69 -8.81 17.39
C GLU A 140 6.40 -7.30 17.41
N ASP A 141 7.27 -6.55 18.08
CA ASP A 141 7.21 -5.09 18.03
C ASP A 141 7.79 -4.61 16.69
N LEU A 142 7.07 -3.71 16.02
CA LEU A 142 7.54 -3.09 14.79
C LEU A 142 8.83 -2.30 15.03
N LYS A 143 9.94 -2.83 14.53
CA LYS A 143 11.28 -2.23 14.53
C LYS A 143 11.93 -2.48 13.19
N GLN A 144 12.86 -1.61 12.77
CA GLN A 144 13.64 -1.84 11.55
C GLN A 144 14.26 -3.25 11.53
N LYS A 145 14.88 -3.66 12.65
CA LYS A 145 15.48 -4.98 12.79
C LYS A 145 14.49 -6.12 12.55
N SER A 146 13.27 -6.00 13.09
CA SER A 146 12.23 -7.03 12.94
C SER A 146 11.73 -7.18 11.49
N ILE A 147 11.74 -6.10 10.70
CA ILE A 147 11.41 -6.14 9.26
C ILE A 147 12.53 -6.81 8.44
N ILE A 148 13.78 -6.57 8.85
CA ILE A 148 14.94 -7.25 8.25
C ILE A 148 14.92 -8.74 8.61
N GLU A 149 14.63 -9.09 9.86
CA GLU A 149 14.47 -10.48 10.32
C GLU A 149 13.37 -11.21 9.53
N LEU A 150 12.24 -10.56 9.26
CA LEU A 150 11.19 -11.11 8.37
C LEU A 150 11.73 -11.42 6.96
N THR A 151 12.57 -10.54 6.40
CA THR A 151 13.14 -10.72 5.06
C THR A 151 14.01 -11.98 5.00
N TYR A 152 14.91 -12.18 5.97
CA TYR A 152 15.72 -13.40 6.06
C TYR A 152 14.87 -14.64 6.35
N TRP A 153 13.84 -14.53 7.21
CA TRP A 153 12.94 -15.64 7.52
C TRP A 153 12.18 -16.15 6.28
N LEU A 154 11.80 -15.26 5.37
CA LEU A 154 11.20 -15.61 4.06
C LEU A 154 12.22 -16.30 3.15
N GLU A 155 13.45 -15.77 3.10
CA GLU A 155 14.55 -16.33 2.29
C GLU A 155 14.85 -17.78 2.65
N GLU A 156 14.98 -18.06 3.95
CA GLU A 156 15.23 -19.42 4.48
C GLU A 156 14.14 -20.42 4.07
N ARG A 157 12.96 -19.93 3.69
CA ARG A 157 11.82 -20.73 3.22
C ARG A 157 11.68 -20.76 1.70
N GLY A 158 12.66 -20.24 0.98
CA GLY A 158 12.70 -20.21 -0.49
C GLY A 158 11.97 -19.03 -1.11
N PHE A 159 11.53 -18.04 -0.32
CA PHE A 159 10.91 -16.82 -0.83
C PHE A 159 11.94 -15.70 -0.88
N SER A 160 12.57 -15.50 -2.03
CA SER A 160 13.50 -14.38 -2.28
C SER A 160 12.72 -13.08 -2.53
N LEU A 161 11.96 -12.64 -1.53
CA LEU A 161 11.26 -11.37 -1.53
C LEU A 161 12.14 -10.32 -0.88
N PHE A 162 12.19 -9.12 -1.47
CA PHE A 162 12.87 -7.93 -0.94
C PHE A 162 14.41 -7.95 -0.90
N ILE A 163 15.03 -9.09 -1.14
CA ILE A 163 16.48 -9.20 -1.20
C ILE A 163 16.96 -8.50 -2.47
N TYR A 164 17.89 -7.56 -2.31
CA TYR A 164 18.40 -6.72 -3.41
C TYR A 164 17.33 -5.88 -4.11
N ASP A 165 16.24 -5.53 -3.41
CA ASP A 165 15.23 -4.63 -3.95
C ASP A 165 15.72 -3.16 -4.00
N PHE A 166 14.98 -2.32 -4.74
CA PHE A 166 15.27 -0.89 -4.87
C PHE A 166 14.75 -0.04 -3.71
N PHE A 167 14.00 -0.64 -2.78
CA PHE A 167 13.05 0.06 -1.89
C PHE A 167 13.43 -0.05 -0.40
N GLU A 168 14.46 -0.83 -0.07
CA GLU A 168 14.95 -1.03 1.30
C GLU A 168 15.27 0.29 2.01
N TRP A 169 15.71 1.33 1.28
CA TRP A 169 16.04 2.63 1.86
C TRP A 169 14.94 3.22 2.76
N ALA A 170 13.67 2.91 2.46
CA ALA A 170 12.51 3.45 3.14
C ALA A 170 12.24 2.80 4.51
N ILE A 171 12.80 1.60 4.80
CA ILE A 171 12.59 0.91 6.09
C ILE A 171 13.23 1.65 7.27
N ASN A 172 14.13 2.61 6.99
CA ASN A 172 14.78 3.43 8.02
C ASN A 172 13.83 4.47 8.64
N ASP A 173 12.65 4.70 8.05
CA ASP A 173 11.65 5.62 8.60
C ASP A 173 10.70 4.93 9.57
N ILE A 174 11.13 4.77 10.83
CA ILE A 174 10.29 4.09 11.82
C ILE A 174 8.95 4.80 12.07
N GLN A 175 8.91 6.13 11.98
CA GLN A 175 7.66 6.89 12.19
C GLN A 175 6.67 6.61 11.07
N LEU A 176 7.14 6.60 9.82
CA LEU A 176 6.34 6.23 8.67
C LEU A 176 5.87 4.77 8.77
N LEU A 177 6.76 3.84 9.12
CA LEU A 177 6.39 2.44 9.31
C LEU A 177 5.32 2.27 10.38
N GLU A 178 5.45 2.95 11.53
CA GLU A 178 4.45 2.92 12.59
C GLU A 178 3.09 3.45 12.15
N LEU A 179 3.05 4.56 11.39
CA LEU A 179 1.83 5.13 10.84
C LEU A 179 1.12 4.12 9.93
N LEU A 180 1.88 3.54 9.00
CA LEU A 180 1.38 2.57 8.03
C LEU A 180 0.88 1.29 8.72
N TYR A 181 1.67 0.78 9.66
CA TYR A 181 1.36 -0.44 10.40
C TYR A 181 0.19 -0.29 11.37
N TYR A 182 -0.12 0.92 11.85
CA TYR A 182 -1.17 1.15 12.85
C TYR A 182 -2.51 0.51 12.45
N GLY A 183 -2.92 0.69 11.19
CA GLY A 183 -4.15 0.11 10.65
C GLY A 183 -4.04 -1.37 10.28
N MET A 184 -2.86 -1.98 10.32
CA MET A 184 -2.65 -3.41 10.05
C MET A 184 -2.32 -4.21 11.32
N ARG A 185 -1.93 -3.51 12.39
CA ARG A 185 -1.45 -4.12 13.63
C ARG A 185 -2.48 -5.10 14.19
N PRO A 186 -2.11 -6.37 14.39
CA PRO A 186 -2.94 -7.34 15.09
C PRO A 186 -3.22 -6.86 16.53
N ARG A 187 -4.43 -7.10 17.04
CA ARG A 187 -4.70 -6.90 18.46
C ARG A 187 -3.95 -7.97 19.25
N ARG A 188 -3.01 -7.55 20.09
CA ARG A 188 -2.43 -8.44 21.10
C ARG A 188 -3.55 -8.88 22.04
N LYS A 189 -3.57 -10.16 22.42
CA LYS A 189 -4.41 -10.61 23.52
C LYS A 189 -3.95 -9.89 24.79
N GLU A 190 -4.76 -8.96 25.30
CA GLU A 190 -4.60 -8.54 26.68
C GLU A 190 -4.85 -9.76 27.57
N LYS A 191 -4.04 -9.91 28.64
CA LYS A 191 -3.96 -11.13 29.45
C LYS A 191 -5.29 -11.60 30.06
N ASP A 192 -6.32 -10.75 30.06
CA ASP A 192 -7.60 -11.01 30.71
C ASP A 192 -8.78 -11.23 29.73
N ASP A 193 -8.52 -11.28 28.42
CA ASP A 193 -9.56 -11.31 27.39
C ASP A 193 -9.51 -12.61 26.56
N GLU A 194 -9.88 -13.74 27.18
CA GLU A 194 -9.92 -15.08 26.54
C GLU A 194 -10.80 -15.14 25.28
N LYS A 195 -11.69 -14.17 25.08
CA LYS A 195 -12.57 -14.03 23.90
C LYS A 195 -12.08 -13.06 22.83
N SER A 196 -10.95 -12.38 23.03
CA SER A 196 -10.39 -11.47 22.04
C SER A 196 -9.57 -12.24 20.98
N ILE A 197 -10.25 -12.90 20.06
CA ILE A 197 -9.70 -13.21 18.74
C ILE A 197 -10.31 -12.19 17.78
N ASN A 198 -9.72 -11.01 17.72
CA ASN A 198 -9.89 -10.10 16.58
C ASN A 198 -8.49 -9.76 16.07
N SER A 199 -7.76 -10.78 15.63
CA SER A 199 -6.62 -10.59 14.73
C SER A 199 -7.15 -9.97 13.44
N ARG A 200 -6.47 -8.95 12.91
CA ARG A 200 -6.82 -8.44 11.58
C ARG A 200 -6.61 -9.54 10.57
N VAL A 201 -7.62 -9.80 9.73
CA VAL A 201 -7.57 -10.87 8.72
C VAL A 201 -7.34 -10.23 7.36
N PHE A 202 -6.26 -10.59 6.69
CA PHE A 202 -6.13 -10.35 5.26
C PHE A 202 -6.85 -11.49 4.55
N GLU A 203 -7.86 -11.15 3.77
CA GLU A 203 -8.61 -12.13 3.00
C GLU A 203 -7.67 -12.80 1.99
N ALA A 204 -7.92 -14.07 1.68
CA ALA A 204 -7.09 -14.86 0.75
C ALA A 204 -7.37 -14.49 -0.72
N ASP A 205 -7.44 -13.19 -0.99
CA ASP A 205 -7.55 -12.55 -2.29
C ASP A 205 -6.30 -11.71 -2.54
N ASP A 206 -6.07 -11.27 -3.77
CA ASP A 206 -5.06 -10.24 -4.05
C ASP A 206 -5.51 -8.89 -3.45
N ILE A 207 -5.10 -8.64 -2.21
CA ILE A 207 -5.40 -7.41 -1.47
C ILE A 207 -4.71 -6.16 -2.05
N PHE A 208 -3.70 -6.32 -2.93
CA PHE A 208 -2.94 -5.21 -3.50
C PHE A 208 -3.47 -4.78 -4.87
N ARG A 209 -4.26 -5.62 -5.55
CA ARG A 209 -4.89 -5.34 -6.84
C ARG A 209 -5.38 -3.91 -7.01
N THR A 210 -6.26 -3.47 -6.11
CA THR A 210 -6.94 -2.18 -6.25
C THR A 210 -5.97 -1.01 -6.04
N ILE A 211 -5.02 -1.15 -5.11
CA ILE A 211 -3.98 -0.14 -4.87
C ILE A 211 -3.03 -0.06 -6.07
N TYR A 212 -2.57 -1.19 -6.60
CA TYR A 212 -1.70 -1.22 -7.77
C TYR A 212 -2.35 -0.54 -8.97
N GLN A 213 -3.63 -0.83 -9.23
CA GLN A 213 -4.38 -0.21 -10.33
C GLN A 213 -4.61 1.29 -10.17
N GLN A 214 -4.64 1.80 -8.93
CA GLN A 214 -4.66 3.24 -8.67
C GLN A 214 -3.28 3.86 -8.97
N MET A 215 -2.22 3.26 -8.45
CA MET A 215 -0.86 3.81 -8.55
C MET A 215 -0.26 3.77 -9.96
N VAL A 216 -0.58 2.76 -10.76
CA VAL A 216 -0.03 2.56 -12.11
C VAL A 216 -1.07 2.94 -13.16
N SER A 217 -0.68 3.88 -14.03
CA SER A 217 -1.60 4.46 -15.01
C SER A 217 -2.21 3.39 -15.94
N PRO A 218 -3.45 3.56 -16.41
CA PRO A 218 -4.04 2.63 -17.37
C PRO A 218 -3.22 2.47 -18.67
N ALA A 219 -2.60 3.55 -19.16
CA ALA A 219 -1.77 3.51 -20.37
C ALA A 219 -0.52 2.64 -20.16
N THR A 220 0.13 2.81 -19.00
CA THR A 220 1.28 2.01 -18.58
C THR A 220 0.89 0.53 -18.46
N ARG A 221 -0.17 0.21 -17.71
CA ARG A 221 -0.66 -1.17 -17.56
C ARG A 221 -1.04 -1.81 -18.90
N HIS A 222 -1.67 -1.05 -19.80
CA HIS A 222 -1.97 -1.52 -21.15
C HIS A 222 -0.72 -1.83 -21.97
N ALA A 223 0.34 -1.02 -21.85
CA ALA A 223 1.63 -1.28 -22.50
C ALA A 223 2.27 -2.60 -22.03
N LEU A 224 2.13 -2.87 -20.73
CA LEU A 224 2.66 -4.08 -20.08
C LEU A 224 1.79 -5.33 -20.32
N GLY A 225 0.59 -5.16 -20.89
CA GLY A 225 -0.41 -6.24 -20.95
C GLY A 225 -1.01 -6.61 -19.59
N GLU A 226 -0.83 -5.76 -18.57
CA GLU A 226 -1.27 -5.99 -17.20
C GLU A 226 -2.75 -5.63 -17.01
N PHE A 227 -3.61 -6.54 -17.48
CA PHE A 227 -5.05 -6.51 -17.19
C PHE A 227 -5.40 -7.59 -16.19
N TYR A 228 -5.93 -7.16 -15.05
CA TYR A 228 -6.48 -8.09 -14.07
C TYR A 228 -7.66 -8.84 -14.67
N THR A 229 -7.60 -10.16 -14.60
CA THR A 229 -8.73 -11.04 -14.90
C THR A 229 -9.86 -10.73 -13.90
N PRO A 230 -11.07 -10.39 -14.37
CA PRO A 230 -12.20 -10.17 -13.46
C PRO A 230 -12.42 -11.40 -12.57
N PRO A 231 -12.68 -11.25 -11.25
CA PRO A 231 -12.76 -12.39 -10.32
C PRO A 231 -13.75 -13.46 -10.73
N GLU A 232 -14.90 -13.06 -11.28
CA GLU A 232 -15.92 -14.00 -11.75
C GLU A 232 -15.44 -14.80 -12.97
N LEU A 233 -14.70 -14.17 -13.88
CA LEU A 233 -14.10 -14.88 -15.01
C LEU A 233 -13.01 -15.84 -14.55
N ALA A 234 -12.14 -15.41 -13.62
CA ALA A 234 -11.13 -16.29 -13.02
C ALA A 234 -11.77 -17.50 -12.34
N ARG A 235 -12.86 -17.29 -11.57
CA ARG A 235 -13.64 -18.37 -10.95
C ARG A 235 -14.16 -19.36 -12.00
N MET A 236 -14.80 -18.87 -13.06
CA MET A 236 -15.30 -19.71 -14.16
C MET A 236 -14.18 -20.51 -14.84
N MET A 237 -13.05 -19.88 -15.15
CA MET A 237 -11.90 -20.54 -15.75
C MET A 237 -11.33 -21.64 -14.85
N VAL A 238 -11.21 -21.39 -13.54
CA VAL A 238 -10.73 -22.38 -12.57
C VAL A 238 -11.73 -23.53 -12.43
N GLU A 239 -13.03 -23.25 -12.34
CA GLU A 239 -14.07 -24.30 -12.27
C GLU A 239 -14.11 -25.18 -13.52
N GLU A 240 -13.78 -24.63 -14.69
CA GLU A 240 -13.72 -25.36 -15.95
C GLU A 240 -12.42 -26.15 -16.14
N ALA A 241 -11.27 -25.55 -15.80
CA ALA A 241 -9.95 -26.08 -16.17
C ALA A 241 -9.18 -26.76 -15.02
N TYR A 242 -9.59 -26.56 -13.77
CA TYR A 242 -8.89 -27.07 -12.59
C TYR A 242 -9.67 -28.12 -11.82
N SER A 243 -8.95 -29.09 -11.26
CA SER A 243 -9.46 -30.04 -10.28
C SER A 243 -8.44 -30.17 -9.16
N PHE A 244 -8.90 -30.25 -7.92
CA PHE A 244 -8.01 -30.27 -6.77
C PHE A 244 -6.94 -31.37 -6.89
N GLY A 245 -5.67 -31.00 -6.73
CA GLY A 245 -4.52 -31.91 -6.79
C GLY A 245 -3.81 -32.00 -8.14
N ILE A 246 -4.33 -31.38 -9.21
CA ILE A 246 -3.60 -31.28 -10.48
C ILE A 246 -2.52 -30.19 -10.41
N LYS A 247 -1.42 -30.39 -11.13
CA LYS A 247 -0.42 -29.35 -11.37
C LYS A 247 -0.86 -28.52 -12.57
N THR A 248 -0.95 -27.22 -12.40
CA THR A 248 -1.33 -26.27 -13.45
C THR A 248 -0.20 -25.28 -13.68
N LEU A 249 -0.06 -24.82 -14.92
CA LEU A 249 0.87 -23.75 -15.28
C LEU A 249 0.07 -22.64 -15.95
N ASP A 250 0.13 -21.44 -15.38
CA ASP A 250 -0.28 -20.22 -16.05
C ASP A 250 0.99 -19.43 -16.41
N PRO A 251 1.41 -19.42 -17.69
CA PRO A 251 2.65 -18.76 -18.12
C PRO A 251 2.53 -17.23 -18.19
N ALA A 252 1.34 -16.67 -17.95
CA ALA A 252 1.07 -15.23 -17.96
C ALA A 252 0.26 -14.81 -16.72
N CYS A 253 0.53 -15.44 -15.58
CA CYS A 253 -0.33 -15.43 -14.40
C CYS A 253 -0.57 -14.05 -13.75
N GLY A 254 0.23 -13.03 -14.08
CA GLY A 254 0.13 -11.73 -13.41
C GLY A 254 0.22 -11.89 -11.88
N SER A 255 -0.66 -11.20 -11.15
CA SER A 255 -0.86 -11.34 -9.70
C SER A 255 -2.15 -12.06 -9.34
#